data_AF-A0A3S4WZW6-F1
#
_entry.id   AF-A0A3S4WZW6-F1
#
_cell.length_a   1.000
_cell.length_b   1.000
_cell.length_c   1.000
_cell.angle_alpha   90.00
_cell.angle_beta   90.00
_cell.angle_gamma   90.00
#
_symmetry.space_group_name_H-M   'P 1'
#
loop_
_entity.id
_entity.type
_entity.pdbx_description
1 polymer ?
#
loop_
_entity_poly.entity_id
_entity_poly.type
_entity_poly.pdbx_seq_one_letter_code
_entity_poly.pdbx_strand_id
1 'polypeptide(L)'
;MSYTPVNWQPSMFPLMQYPFPSYALPELLYKTFHNVSNKTQAPEGLIANTLLAAISLACQGHIDVSPIEGLVHPTSLYTYAIAESGERKSSVDDEIMAPFQAFDLAMSEAHVALQRNYEARHQIWSTKQSAYFNMIKRKTKRNEPTDAEELQLLEHKAREPQRPCLRKLLYSNTTPQALLADMDGVGRSVGLIADEGGAILDRGVMQDLSSLNQFWDGGQCRLIVKRPPVSESRRGD
;
A
#
# COMPACT_ATOMS: atom_id res chain seq x y z
N MET A 1 35.88 0.27 31.50
CA MET A 1 36.40 -0.39 30.28
C MET A 1 35.91 0.41 29.10
N SER A 2 36.81 1.10 28.39
CA SER A 2 36.49 1.90 27.21
C SER A 2 36.27 0.99 26.01
N TYR A 3 35.08 1.03 25.41
CA TYR A 3 34.79 0.35 24.15
C TYR A 3 35.61 1.00 23.03
N THR A 4 36.62 0.31 22.52
CA THR A 4 37.26 0.66 21.26
C THR A 4 36.49 -0.03 20.14
N PRO A 5 35.85 0.72 19.23
CA PRO A 5 35.16 0.11 18.10
C PRO A 5 36.16 -0.72 17.29
N VAL A 6 35.82 -1.98 17.03
CA VAL A 6 36.58 -2.84 16.12
C VAL A 6 36.54 -2.16 14.76
N ASN A 7 37.69 -1.71 14.29
CA ASN A 7 37.84 -1.13 12.97
C ASN A 7 37.78 -2.27 11.94
N TRP A 8 36.56 -2.71 11.63
CA TRP A 8 36.32 -3.79 10.68
C TRP A 8 36.64 -3.26 9.27
N GLN A 9 37.85 -3.56 8.79
CA GLN A 9 38.20 -3.40 7.39
C GLN A 9 37.90 -4.74 6.71
N PRO A 10 36.79 -4.88 5.96
CA PRO A 10 36.58 -6.08 5.16
C PRO A 10 37.81 -6.24 4.26
N SER A 11 38.38 -7.45 4.23
CA SER A 11 39.37 -7.79 3.22
C SER A 11 38.75 -7.48 1.86
N MET A 12 39.35 -6.51 1.16
CA MET A 12 38.93 -6.02 -0.15
C MET A 12 39.22 -7.04 -1.27
N PHE A 13 38.98 -8.33 -1.02
CA PHE A 13 38.79 -9.25 -2.13
C PHE A 13 37.47 -8.85 -2.78
N PRO A 14 37.44 -8.48 -4.06
CA PRO A 14 36.17 -8.29 -4.74
C PRO A 14 35.39 -9.59 -4.54
N LEU A 15 34.20 -9.50 -3.95
CA LEU A 15 33.24 -10.61 -3.97
C LEU A 15 33.20 -11.07 -5.42
N MET A 16 33.59 -12.32 -5.68
CA MET A 16 33.65 -12.84 -7.03
C MET A 16 32.25 -12.71 -7.64
N GLN A 17 32.07 -11.76 -8.56
CA GLN A 17 30.77 -11.47 -9.15
C GLN A 17 30.49 -12.54 -10.19
N TYR A 18 29.63 -13.51 -9.83
CA TYR A 18 29.08 -14.44 -10.80
C TYR A 18 27.96 -13.73 -11.58
N PRO A 19 27.85 -13.98 -12.90
CA PRO A 19 26.72 -13.48 -13.68
C PRO A 19 25.41 -14.02 -13.10
N PHE A 20 24.33 -13.27 -13.26
CA PHE A 20 23.03 -13.73 -12.82
C PHE A 20 22.66 -14.99 -13.62
N PRO A 21 22.16 -16.07 -12.98
CA PRO A 21 21.86 -17.32 -13.68
C PRO A 21 20.56 -17.20 -14.49
N SER A 22 20.55 -16.36 -15.53
CA SER A 22 19.39 -16.11 -16.39
C SER A 22 18.84 -17.40 -17.00
N TYR A 23 19.71 -18.37 -17.31
CA TYR A 23 19.34 -19.70 -17.81
C TYR A 23 18.42 -20.51 -16.89
N ALA A 24 18.36 -20.18 -15.59
CA ALA A 24 17.48 -20.83 -14.63
C ALA A 24 16.07 -20.23 -14.62
N LEU A 25 15.84 -19.11 -15.31
CA LEU A 25 14.52 -18.52 -15.44
C LEU A 25 13.61 -19.37 -16.34
N PRO A 26 12.32 -19.51 -15.99
CA PRO A 26 11.31 -20.03 -16.92
C PRO A 26 11.33 -19.29 -18.26
N GLU A 27 10.98 -19.98 -19.35
CA GLU A 27 11.13 -19.48 -20.72
C GLU A 27 10.56 -18.07 -20.93
N LEU A 28 9.37 -17.78 -20.38
CA LEU A 28 8.75 -16.46 -20.47
C LEU A 28 9.63 -15.38 -19.82
N LEU A 29 10.12 -15.64 -18.61
CA LEU A 29 10.95 -14.71 -17.85
C LEU A 29 12.34 -14.56 -18.47
N TYR A 30 12.92 -15.65 -19.00
CA TYR A 30 14.16 -15.61 -19.77
C TYR A 30 14.05 -14.66 -20.97
N LYS A 31 12.99 -14.81 -21.79
CA LYS A 31 12.77 -13.95 -22.95
C LYS A 31 12.58 -12.48 -22.55
N THR A 32 11.78 -12.22 -21.51
CA THR A 32 11.59 -10.85 -20.99
C THR A 32 12.90 -10.26 -20.50
N PHE A 33 13.67 -11.00 -19.71
CA PHE A 33 14.96 -10.59 -19.19
C PHE A 33 15.93 -10.19 -20.31
N HIS A 34 16.08 -11.04 -21.33
CA HIS A 34 16.97 -10.75 -22.46
C HIS A 34 16.46 -9.62 -23.36
N ASN A 35 15.15 -9.46 -23.53
CA ASN A 35 14.60 -8.33 -24.27
C ASN A 35 14.91 -7.00 -23.56
N VAL A 36 14.65 -6.95 -22.24
CA VAL A 36 14.98 -5.77 -21.42
C VAL A 36 16.49 -5.51 -21.46
N SER A 37 17.32 -6.53 -21.27
CA SER A 37 18.79 -6.42 -21.35
C SER A 37 19.26 -5.87 -22.70
N ASN A 38 18.72 -6.37 -23.81
CA ASN A 38 19.07 -5.88 -25.15
C ASN A 38 18.60 -4.43 -25.37
N LYS A 39 17.43 -4.06 -24.87
CA LYS A 39 16.86 -2.72 -25.04
C LYS A 39 17.58 -1.69 -24.17
N THR A 40 17.76 -1.99 -22.89
CA THR A 40 18.27 -1.05 -21.90
C THR A 40 19.78 -1.13 -21.75
N GLN A 41 20.46 -2.22 -22.13
CA GLN A 41 21.88 -2.46 -21.84
C GLN A 41 22.24 -2.27 -20.35
N ALA A 42 21.26 -2.45 -19.46
CA ALA A 42 21.47 -2.33 -18.02
C ALA A 42 22.16 -3.60 -17.47
N PRO A 43 22.89 -3.49 -16.35
CA PRO A 43 23.44 -4.64 -15.65
C PRO A 43 22.39 -5.71 -15.36
N GLU A 44 22.75 -6.98 -15.58
CA GLU A 44 21.86 -8.14 -15.38
C GLU A 44 21.25 -8.19 -13.97
N GLY A 45 22.02 -7.84 -12.95
CA GLY A 45 21.55 -7.81 -11.57
C GLY A 45 20.42 -6.80 -11.34
N LEU A 46 20.43 -5.65 -12.02
CA LEU A 46 19.34 -4.66 -11.92
C LEU A 46 18.07 -5.20 -12.55
N ILE A 47 18.19 -5.80 -13.75
CA ILE A 47 17.06 -6.39 -14.46
C ILE A 47 16.45 -7.52 -13.64
N ALA A 48 17.29 -8.41 -13.08
CA ALA A 48 16.83 -9.50 -12.23
C ALA A 48 16.10 -9.00 -10.98
N ASN A 49 16.66 -7.99 -10.32
CA ASN A 49 16.08 -7.39 -9.12
C ASN A 49 14.67 -6.84 -9.38
N THR A 50 14.54 -5.99 -10.41
CA THR A 50 13.25 -5.40 -10.78
C THR A 50 12.26 -6.45 -11.29
N LEU A 51 12.73 -7.44 -12.06
CA LEU A 51 11.87 -8.54 -12.54
C LEU A 51 11.30 -9.37 -11.39
N LEU A 52 12.13 -9.72 -10.39
CA LEU A 52 11.67 -10.45 -9.20
C LEU A 52 10.67 -9.63 -8.37
N ALA A 53 10.92 -8.32 -8.21
CA ALA A 53 10.00 -7.42 -7.53
C ALA A 53 8.63 -7.37 -8.24
N ALA A 54 8.62 -7.30 -9.58
CA ALA A 54 7.39 -7.32 -10.38
C ALA A 54 6.63 -8.64 -10.26
N ILE A 55 7.33 -9.78 -10.29
CA ILE A 55 6.70 -11.10 -10.10
C ILE A 55 6.09 -11.21 -8.71
N SER A 56 6.85 -10.82 -7.68
CA SER A 56 6.36 -10.75 -6.30
C SER A 56 5.08 -9.94 -6.24
N LEU A 57 5.08 -8.71 -6.74
CA LEU A 57 3.92 -7.81 -6.72
C LEU A 57 2.70 -8.39 -7.45
N ALA A 58 2.91 -9.05 -8.58
CA ALA A 58 1.84 -9.71 -9.34
C ALA A 58 1.26 -10.94 -8.61
N CYS A 59 2.06 -11.66 -7.83
CA CYS A 59 1.69 -12.92 -7.20
C CYS A 59 1.18 -12.78 -5.75
N GLN A 60 1.72 -11.83 -4.99
CA GLN A 60 1.52 -11.72 -3.53
C GLN A 60 0.06 -11.49 -3.10
N GLY A 61 -0.82 -11.06 -4.00
CA GLY A 61 -2.26 -10.94 -3.75
C GLY A 61 -3.08 -12.18 -4.10
N HIS A 62 -2.45 -13.23 -4.64
CA HIS A 62 -3.13 -14.34 -5.29
C HIS A 62 -2.64 -15.73 -4.86
N ILE A 63 -1.37 -15.85 -4.48
CA ILE A 63 -0.76 -17.15 -4.16
C ILE A 63 0.13 -17.04 -2.93
N ASP A 64 0.12 -18.12 -2.15
CA ASP A 64 1.13 -18.43 -1.15
C ASP A 64 1.90 -19.69 -1.59
N VAL A 65 3.15 -19.81 -1.16
CA VAL A 65 4.01 -20.96 -1.48
C VAL A 65 4.19 -21.84 -0.25
N SER A 66 4.20 -23.16 -0.46
CA SER A 66 4.43 -24.14 0.59
C SER A 66 5.55 -25.08 0.19
N PRO A 67 6.80 -24.81 0.59
CA PRO A 67 7.93 -25.67 0.25
C PRO A 67 7.87 -27.02 0.95
N ILE A 68 7.20 -27.08 2.12
CA ILE A 68 6.99 -28.27 2.94
C ILE A 68 5.55 -28.22 3.45
N GLU A 69 4.87 -29.36 3.49
CA GLU A 69 3.49 -29.47 3.97
C GLU A 69 3.32 -28.82 5.35
N GLY A 70 2.31 -27.94 5.48
CA GLY A 70 2.02 -27.20 6.70
C GLY A 70 2.84 -25.91 6.89
N LEU A 71 3.86 -25.67 6.06
CA LEU A 71 4.64 -24.43 6.08
C LEU A 71 4.25 -23.58 4.88
N VAL A 72 3.53 -22.48 5.12
CA VAL A 72 2.99 -21.58 4.09
C VAL A 72 3.63 -20.20 4.23
N HIS A 73 4.13 -19.65 3.13
CA HIS A 73 4.77 -18.34 3.07
C HIS A 73 4.17 -17.49 1.95
N PRO A 74 4.01 -16.18 2.16
CA PRO A 74 3.65 -15.28 1.08
C PRO A 74 4.79 -15.19 0.06
N THR A 75 4.47 -14.73 -1.15
CA THR A 75 5.48 -14.48 -2.20
C THR A 75 6.04 -13.05 -2.15
N SER A 76 5.83 -12.33 -1.05
CA SER A 76 6.31 -10.96 -0.85
C SER A 76 7.83 -10.92 -0.79
N LEU A 77 8.45 -9.96 -1.49
CA LEU A 77 9.91 -9.81 -1.51
C LEU A 77 10.36 -8.42 -1.07
N TYR A 78 11.46 -8.36 -0.31
CA TYR A 78 12.29 -7.16 -0.19
C TYR A 78 13.48 -7.27 -1.12
N THR A 79 13.51 -6.38 -2.10
CA THR A 79 14.56 -6.29 -3.12
C THR A 79 15.27 -4.95 -2.99
N TYR A 80 16.59 -4.96 -2.97
CA TYR A 80 17.40 -3.74 -2.88
C TYR A 80 18.56 -3.84 -3.85
N ALA A 81 18.70 -2.80 -4.69
CA ALA A 81 19.75 -2.71 -5.67
C ALA A 81 20.61 -1.47 -5.42
N ILE A 82 21.93 -1.66 -5.43
CA ILE A 82 22.92 -0.58 -5.40
C ILE A 82 23.49 -0.48 -6.80
N ALA A 83 23.40 0.70 -7.40
CA ALA A 83 24.00 0.99 -8.69
C ALA A 83 24.48 2.44 -8.73
N GLU A 84 25.49 2.70 -9.55
CA GLU A 84 25.98 4.06 -9.79
C GLU A 84 24.95 4.90 -10.55
N SER A 85 25.04 6.22 -10.42
CA SER A 85 24.17 7.13 -11.17
C SER A 85 24.39 6.94 -12.67
N GLY A 86 23.31 6.77 -13.43
CA GLY A 86 23.37 6.54 -14.88
C GLY A 86 23.33 5.06 -15.30
N GLU A 87 23.32 4.11 -14.38
CA GLU A 87 23.21 2.65 -14.65
C GLU A 87 21.82 2.19 -15.12
N ARG A 88 21.02 3.12 -15.66
CA ARG A 88 19.73 2.86 -16.33
C ARG A 88 18.69 2.14 -15.46
N LYS A 89 18.82 2.24 -14.13
CA LYS A 89 17.86 1.66 -13.16
C LYS A 89 16.43 2.11 -13.44
N SER A 90 16.18 3.42 -13.51
CA SER A 90 14.84 3.95 -13.80
C SER A 90 14.30 3.47 -15.15
N SER A 91 15.16 3.32 -16.16
CA SER A 91 14.73 2.79 -17.47
C SER A 91 14.29 1.32 -17.40
N VAL A 92 14.94 0.51 -16.55
CA VAL A 92 14.53 -0.88 -16.31
C VAL A 92 13.23 -0.93 -15.48
N ASP A 93 13.16 -0.11 -14.43
CA ASP A 93 11.99 0.00 -13.56
C ASP A 93 10.75 0.43 -14.38
N ASP A 94 10.88 1.46 -15.22
CA ASP A 94 9.80 1.92 -16.09
C ASP A 94 9.33 0.84 -17.07
N GLU A 95 10.26 0.14 -17.73
CA GLU A 95 9.92 -0.89 -18.73
C GLU A 95 9.17 -2.07 -18.08
N ILE A 96 9.68 -2.57 -16.95
CA ILE A 96 9.12 -3.74 -16.27
C ILE A 96 7.85 -3.39 -15.49
N MET A 97 7.80 -2.20 -14.89
CA MET A 97 6.68 -1.78 -14.04
C MET A 97 5.54 -1.10 -14.82
N ALA A 98 5.73 -0.75 -16.10
CA ALA A 98 4.72 -0.12 -16.95
C ALA A 98 3.32 -0.77 -16.87
N PRO A 99 3.16 -2.12 -16.86
CA PRO A 99 1.84 -2.74 -16.72
C PRO A 99 1.13 -2.39 -15.40
N PHE A 100 1.88 -2.29 -14.30
CA PHE A 100 1.34 -1.93 -12.99
C PHE A 100 0.99 -0.44 -12.93
N GLN A 101 1.81 0.42 -13.53
CA GLN A 101 1.53 1.85 -13.66
C GLN A 101 0.25 2.09 -14.48
N ALA A 102 0.09 1.37 -15.60
CA ALA A 102 -1.11 1.43 -16.44
C ALA A 102 -2.36 0.93 -15.68
N PHE A 103 -2.22 -0.14 -14.89
CA PHE A 103 -3.29 -0.63 -14.02
C PHE A 103 -3.72 0.43 -13.00
N ASP A 104 -2.76 1.03 -12.28
CA ASP A 104 -3.04 2.06 -11.27
C ASP A 104 -3.72 3.30 -11.90
N LEU A 105 -3.30 3.69 -13.10
CA LEU A 105 -3.92 4.78 -13.85
C LEU A 105 -5.39 4.46 -14.17
N ALA A 106 -5.66 3.28 -14.74
CA ALA A 106 -7.02 2.85 -15.07
C ALA A 106 -7.93 2.76 -13.84
N MET A 107 -7.39 2.26 -12.71
CA MET A 107 -8.13 2.21 -11.44
C MET A 107 -8.43 3.62 -10.91
N SER A 108 -7.47 4.55 -11.01
CA SER A 108 -7.65 5.95 -10.61
C SER A 108 -8.74 6.63 -11.43
N GLU A 109 -8.72 6.47 -12.76
CA GLU A 109 -9.73 7.02 -13.67
C GLU A 109 -11.14 6.49 -13.36
N ALA A 110 -11.27 5.17 -13.17
CA ALA A 110 -12.54 4.55 -12.78
C ALA A 110 -13.02 5.05 -11.40
N HIS A 111 -12.08 5.27 -10.47
CA HIS A 111 -12.38 5.73 -9.13
C HIS A 111 -12.93 7.17 -9.10
N VAL A 112 -12.48 8.06 -9.99
CA VAL A 112 -13.00 9.44 -10.07
C VAL A 112 -14.52 9.46 -10.24
N ALA A 113 -15.07 8.59 -11.10
CA ALA A 113 -16.52 8.51 -11.31
C ALA A 113 -17.26 7.97 -10.08
N LEU A 114 -16.70 6.94 -9.42
CA LEU A 114 -17.24 6.37 -8.18
C LEU A 114 -17.24 7.41 -7.04
N GLN A 115 -16.15 8.16 -6.91
CA GLN A 115 -15.97 9.17 -5.88
C GLN A 115 -16.96 10.33 -6.06
N ARG A 116 -17.17 10.82 -7.28
CA ARG A 116 -18.20 11.83 -7.58
C ARG A 116 -19.62 11.36 -7.22
N ASN A 117 -19.94 10.11 -7.55
CA ASN A 117 -21.24 9.53 -7.22
C ASN A 117 -21.43 9.41 -5.70
N TYR A 118 -20.40 8.93 -5.01
CA TYR A 118 -20.37 8.87 -3.55
C TYR A 118 -20.56 10.25 -2.92
N GLU A 119 -19.84 11.28 -3.36
CA GLU A 119 -19.94 12.64 -2.84
C GLU A 119 -21.37 13.19 -2.96
N ALA A 120 -22.00 13.04 -4.14
CA ALA A 120 -23.38 13.45 -4.35
C ALA A 120 -24.36 12.70 -3.44
N ARG A 121 -24.23 11.37 -3.34
CA ARG A 121 -25.08 10.55 -2.47
C ARG A 121 -24.88 10.88 -1.00
N HIS A 122 -23.64 11.06 -0.58
CA HIS A 122 -23.27 11.40 0.79
C HIS A 122 -23.77 12.79 1.16
N GLN A 123 -23.72 13.77 0.24
CA GLN A 123 -24.30 15.09 0.45
C GLN A 123 -25.82 15.01 0.67
N ILE A 124 -26.54 14.28 -0.20
CA ILE A 124 -27.98 14.05 -0.03
C ILE A 124 -28.27 13.38 1.33
N TRP A 125 -27.48 12.37 1.69
CA TRP A 125 -27.62 11.67 2.95
C TRP A 125 -27.36 12.59 4.15
N SER A 126 -26.31 13.42 4.12
CA SER A 126 -25.95 14.37 5.18
C SER A 126 -27.01 15.47 5.34
N THR A 127 -27.61 15.93 4.24
CA THR A 127 -28.72 16.90 4.28
C THR A 127 -29.95 16.30 4.96
N LYS A 128 -30.32 15.06 4.60
CA LYS A 128 -31.43 14.35 5.26
C LYS A 128 -31.16 14.10 6.74
N GLN A 129 -29.93 13.70 7.08
CA GLN A 129 -29.52 13.51 8.47
C GLN A 129 -29.66 14.80 9.28
N SER A 130 -29.24 15.94 8.72
CA SER A 130 -29.39 17.25 9.35
C SER A 130 -30.86 17.64 9.53
N ALA A 131 -31.74 17.30 8.58
CA ALA A 131 -33.17 17.55 8.71
C ALA A 131 -33.78 16.78 9.88
N TYR A 132 -33.47 15.48 10.03
CA TYR A 132 -33.89 14.69 11.18
C TYR A 132 -33.38 15.26 12.51
N PHE A 133 -32.10 15.62 12.59
CA PHE A 133 -31.54 16.27 13.79
C PHE A 133 -32.27 17.57 14.15
N ASN A 134 -32.60 18.40 13.15
CA ASN A 134 -33.33 19.64 13.37
C ASN A 134 -34.78 19.40 13.84
N MET A 135 -35.45 18.37 13.31
CA MET A 135 -36.80 17.98 13.75
C MET A 135 -36.79 17.52 15.21
N ILE A 136 -35.85 16.64 15.59
CA ILE A 136 -35.66 16.19 16.97
C ILE A 136 -35.40 17.39 17.86
N LYS A 137 -34.40 18.22 17.53
CA LYS A 137 -34.06 19.43 18.31
C LYS A 137 -35.25 20.36 18.52
N ARG A 138 -36.11 20.53 17.52
CA ARG A 138 -37.31 21.36 17.61
C ARG A 138 -38.36 20.76 18.55
N LYS A 139 -38.63 19.46 18.44
CA LYS A 139 -39.59 18.75 19.30
C LYS A 139 -39.13 18.68 20.75
N THR A 140 -37.84 18.40 20.98
CA THR A 140 -37.24 18.42 22.33
C THR A 140 -37.41 19.78 23.00
N LYS A 141 -37.20 20.89 22.27
CA LYS A 141 -37.44 22.25 22.82
C LYS A 141 -38.89 22.53 23.21
N ARG A 142 -39.84 21.81 22.64
CA ARG A 142 -41.28 21.95 22.91
C ARG A 142 -41.80 20.92 23.91
N ASN A 143 -40.93 20.08 24.48
CA ASN A 143 -41.30 18.91 25.29
C ASN A 143 -42.28 17.96 24.57
N GLU A 144 -42.14 17.84 23.25
CA GLU A 144 -42.88 16.87 22.43
C GLU A 144 -42.09 15.55 22.32
N PRO A 145 -42.76 14.39 22.22
CA PRO A 145 -42.09 13.09 22.04
C PRO A 145 -41.34 13.01 20.71
N THR A 146 -40.13 12.42 20.73
CA THR A 146 -39.19 12.34 19.60
C THR A 146 -38.98 10.92 19.06
N ASP A 147 -39.64 9.90 19.64
CA ASP A 147 -39.41 8.48 19.34
C ASP A 147 -39.50 8.15 17.84
N ALA A 148 -40.44 8.76 17.13
CA ALA A 148 -40.63 8.54 15.70
C ALA A 148 -39.47 9.09 14.85
N GLU A 149 -38.99 10.30 15.15
CA GLU A 149 -37.86 10.90 14.45
C GLU A 149 -36.53 10.22 14.78
N GLU A 150 -36.37 9.74 16.02
CA GLU A 150 -35.22 8.96 16.43
C GLU A 150 -35.14 7.63 15.68
N LEU A 151 -36.27 6.94 15.51
CA LEU A 151 -36.35 5.73 14.69
C LEU A 151 -35.98 6.00 13.23
N GLN A 152 -36.51 7.09 12.65
CA GLN A 152 -36.18 7.50 11.27
C GLN A 152 -34.68 7.83 11.12
N LEU A 153 -34.07 8.47 12.12
CA LEU A 153 -32.64 8.77 12.11
C LEU A 153 -31.79 7.49 12.16
N LEU A 154 -32.19 6.51 12.98
CA LEU A 154 -31.51 5.22 13.05
C LEU A 154 -31.57 4.48 11.71
N GLU A 155 -32.76 4.40 11.09
CA GLU A 155 -32.93 3.80 9.77
C GLU A 155 -32.12 4.53 8.68
N HIS A 156 -32.09 5.86 8.74
CA HIS A 156 -31.32 6.68 7.79
C HIS A 156 -29.81 6.48 7.97
N LYS A 157 -29.32 6.38 9.20
CA LYS A 157 -27.90 6.09 9.48
C LYS A 157 -27.46 4.73 8.93
N ALA A 158 -28.33 3.73 8.97
CA ALA A 158 -28.02 2.42 8.40
C ALA A 158 -27.83 2.44 6.87
N ARG A 159 -28.26 3.51 6.19
CA ARG A 159 -28.17 3.71 4.74
C ARG A 159 -27.06 4.69 4.33
N GLU A 160 -26.08 4.92 5.20
CA GLU A 160 -24.91 5.76 4.87
C GLU A 160 -24.18 5.19 3.63
N PRO A 161 -23.99 5.98 2.57
CA PRO A 161 -23.23 5.55 1.41
C PRO A 161 -21.82 5.14 1.83
N GLN A 162 -21.31 4.04 1.28
CA GLN A 162 -19.93 3.61 1.53
C GLN A 162 -18.96 4.39 0.64
N ARG A 163 -17.89 4.91 1.24
CA ARG A 163 -16.82 5.56 0.51
C ARG A 163 -16.16 4.53 -0.42
N PRO A 164 -16.02 4.79 -1.72
CA PRO A 164 -15.30 3.90 -2.60
C PRO A 164 -13.83 3.87 -2.16
N CYS A 165 -13.20 2.70 -2.25
CA CYS A 165 -11.76 2.56 -2.05
C CYS A 165 -11.07 2.55 -3.41
N LEU A 166 -9.93 3.24 -3.51
CA LEU A 166 -9.07 3.16 -4.68
C LEU A 166 -8.16 1.94 -4.53
N ARG A 167 -8.19 1.02 -5.50
CA ARG A 167 -7.19 -0.04 -5.58
C ARG A 167 -5.96 0.52 -6.27
N LYS A 168 -4.83 0.53 -5.56
CA LYS A 168 -3.54 0.98 -6.05
C LYS A 168 -2.47 -0.04 -5.67
N LEU A 169 -1.58 -0.37 -6.60
CA LEU A 169 -0.50 -1.33 -6.38
C LEU A 169 0.80 -0.62 -6.04
N LEU A 170 1.14 0.49 -6.69
CA LEU A 170 2.45 1.13 -6.57
C LEU A 170 2.46 2.32 -5.60
N TYR A 171 3.37 2.27 -4.62
CA TYR A 171 3.59 3.33 -3.64
C TYR A 171 5.08 3.70 -3.58
N SER A 172 5.40 4.98 -3.76
CA SER A 172 6.78 5.48 -3.73
C SER A 172 7.04 6.53 -2.64
N ASN A 173 5.99 7.24 -2.22
CA ASN A 173 6.09 8.28 -1.20
C ASN A 173 4.78 8.35 -0.39
N THR A 174 4.68 7.50 0.62
CA THR A 174 3.53 7.44 1.53
C THR A 174 4.01 7.47 2.98
N THR A 175 3.10 7.68 3.94
CA THR A 175 3.38 7.46 5.36
C THR A 175 2.93 6.04 5.74
N PRO A 176 3.49 5.41 6.80
CA PRO A 176 3.00 4.10 7.22
C PRO A 176 1.49 4.13 7.48
N GLN A 177 0.98 5.16 8.14
CA GLN A 177 -0.45 5.28 8.45
C GLN A 177 -1.34 5.36 7.20
N ALA A 178 -0.91 6.10 6.18
CA ALA A 178 -1.64 6.19 4.91
C ALA A 178 -1.61 4.86 4.15
N LEU A 179 -0.44 4.20 4.11
CA LEU A 179 -0.30 2.86 3.52
C LEU A 179 -1.23 1.85 4.21
N LEU A 180 -1.27 1.85 5.54
CA LEU A 180 -2.12 0.98 6.33
C LEU A 180 -3.61 1.22 6.06
N ALA A 181 -4.03 2.48 6.02
CA ALA A 181 -5.42 2.82 5.70
C ALA A 181 -5.81 2.36 4.27
N ASP A 182 -4.87 2.45 3.33
CA ASP A 182 -5.09 1.98 1.96
C ASP A 182 -5.05 0.45 1.85
N MET A 183 -4.29 -0.25 2.71
CA MET A 183 -4.26 -1.71 2.80
C MET A 183 -5.43 -2.29 3.60
N ASP A 184 -6.23 -1.47 4.28
CA ASP A 184 -7.36 -1.93 5.10
C ASP A 184 -8.43 -2.63 4.24
N GLY A 185 -8.73 -3.90 4.56
CA GLY A 185 -9.68 -4.74 3.84
C GLY A 185 -9.09 -6.03 3.31
N VAL A 186 -9.92 -6.84 2.64
CA VAL A 186 -9.54 -8.18 2.17
C VAL A 186 -8.91 -8.12 0.78
N GLY A 187 -7.84 -8.90 0.57
CA GLY A 187 -7.23 -9.10 -0.74
C GLY A 187 -6.44 -7.91 -1.26
N ARG A 188 -5.98 -7.04 -0.36
CA ARG A 188 -5.15 -5.89 -0.72
C ARG A 188 -3.68 -6.25 -0.60
N SER A 189 -2.96 -5.98 -1.68
CA SER A 189 -1.52 -6.15 -1.73
C SER A 189 -0.91 -5.01 -2.53
N VAL A 190 0.25 -4.55 -2.08
CA VAL A 190 0.88 -3.31 -2.52
C VAL A 190 2.38 -3.49 -2.63
N GLY A 191 3.01 -2.74 -3.54
CA GLY A 191 4.45 -2.66 -3.72
C GLY A 191 4.95 -1.28 -3.29
N LEU A 192 5.91 -1.26 -2.36
CA LEU A 192 6.68 -0.07 -2.03
C LEU A 192 7.92 -0.03 -2.94
N ILE A 193 7.90 0.84 -3.95
CA ILE A 193 8.97 0.95 -4.95
C ILE A 193 9.51 2.37 -4.94
N ALA A 194 10.84 2.52 -4.82
CA ALA A 194 11.49 3.81 -4.96
C ALA A 194 12.72 3.77 -5.86
N ASP A 195 12.75 4.74 -6.76
CA ASP A 195 13.85 4.98 -7.70
C ASP A 195 15.07 5.58 -7.00
N GLU A 196 14.95 6.04 -5.76
CA GLU A 196 16.05 6.50 -4.92
C GLU A 196 15.92 5.86 -3.55
N GLY A 197 16.91 5.05 -3.15
CA GLY A 197 16.85 4.32 -1.87
C GLY A 197 16.66 5.24 -0.66
N GLY A 198 17.25 6.45 -0.70
CA GLY A 198 17.06 7.47 0.33
C GLY A 198 15.61 7.91 0.50
N ALA A 199 14.80 7.92 -0.57
CA ALA A 199 13.41 8.35 -0.48
C ALA A 199 12.53 7.42 0.36
N ILE A 200 12.82 6.11 0.42
CA ILE A 200 12.11 5.16 1.31
C ILE A 200 12.84 5.04 2.66
N LEU A 201 14.17 5.03 2.66
CA LEU A 201 14.98 4.83 3.86
C LEU A 201 14.95 6.04 4.81
N ASP A 202 14.96 7.27 4.28
CA ASP A 202 14.93 8.50 5.08
C ASP A 202 13.51 8.92 5.48
N ARG A 203 12.48 8.38 4.80
CA ARG A 203 11.07 8.70 5.09
C ARG A 203 10.47 7.72 6.08
N GLY A 204 9.50 8.21 6.85
CA GLY A 204 8.93 7.54 8.03
C GLY A 204 8.33 6.13 7.83
N VAL A 205 8.19 5.61 6.60
CA VAL A 205 7.70 4.23 6.36
C VAL A 205 8.67 3.20 6.93
N MET A 206 9.98 3.40 6.72
CA MET A 206 11.01 2.52 7.29
C MET A 206 11.29 2.76 8.78
N GLN A 207 10.63 3.74 9.42
CA GLN A 207 10.77 3.93 10.88
C GLN A 207 9.99 2.88 11.68
N ASP A 208 8.99 2.24 11.06
CA ASP A 208 8.25 1.12 11.66
C ASP A 208 8.55 -0.20 10.93
N LEU A 209 9.83 -0.61 11.02
CA LEU A 209 10.29 -1.91 10.49
C LEU A 209 9.51 -3.09 11.08
N SER A 210 8.98 -2.95 12.30
CA SER A 210 8.23 -4.02 12.95
C SER A 210 6.93 -4.33 12.22
N SER A 211 6.15 -3.31 11.86
CA SER A 211 4.93 -3.46 11.09
C SER A 211 5.23 -3.92 9.66
N LEU A 212 6.27 -3.37 9.04
CA LEU A 212 6.70 -3.77 7.70
C LEU A 212 7.07 -5.26 7.62
N ASN A 213 7.85 -5.76 8.59
CA ASN A 213 8.18 -7.19 8.65
C ASN A 213 6.93 -8.06 8.88
N GLN A 214 5.97 -7.59 9.70
CA GLN A 214 4.70 -8.32 9.85
C GLN A 214 3.93 -8.41 8.53
N PHE A 215 3.88 -7.34 7.74
CA PHE A 215 3.23 -7.40 6.41
C PHE A 215 4.00 -8.29 5.44
N TRP A 216 5.33 -8.27 5.49
CA TRP A 216 6.17 -9.11 4.67
C TRP A 216 5.94 -10.60 4.94
N ASP A 217 5.81 -10.98 6.22
CA ASP A 217 5.52 -12.36 6.66
C ASP A 217 4.04 -12.77 6.49
N GLY A 218 3.18 -11.88 5.96
CA GLY A 218 1.74 -12.14 5.79
C GLY A 218 0.95 -12.11 7.11
N GLY A 219 1.52 -11.52 8.16
CA GLY A 219 0.89 -11.33 9.46
C GLY A 219 -0.30 -10.38 9.41
N GLN A 220 -1.29 -10.61 10.29
CA GLN A 220 -2.43 -9.71 10.46
C GLN A 220 -2.08 -8.55 11.39
N CYS A 221 -2.17 -7.31 10.91
CA CYS A 221 -2.06 -6.12 11.75
C CYS A 221 -3.45 -5.55 12.05
N ARG A 222 -3.78 -5.32 13.33
CA ARG A 222 -5.01 -4.61 13.71
C ARG A 222 -4.74 -3.10 13.75
N LEU A 223 -5.36 -2.36 12.85
CA LEU A 223 -5.32 -0.90 12.88
C LEU A 223 -6.18 -0.37 14.02
N ILE A 224 -5.54 0.13 15.07
CA ILE A 224 -6.21 0.97 16.07
C ILE A 224 -6.26 2.38 15.50
N VAL A 225 -7.25 2.66 14.66
CA VAL A 225 -7.55 4.03 14.24
C VAL A 225 -8.08 4.76 15.47
N LYS A 226 -7.29 5.68 16.05
CA LYS A 226 -7.81 6.66 17.02
C LYS A 226 -8.83 7.52 16.27
N ARG A 227 -10.11 7.17 16.37
CA ARG A 227 -11.19 8.06 15.91
C ARG A 227 -11.01 9.40 16.65
N PRO A 228 -11.14 10.55 15.97
CA PRO A 228 -11.13 11.83 16.67
C PRO A 228 -12.23 11.79 17.75
N PRO A 229 -11.97 12.36 18.94
CA PRO A 229 -12.97 12.38 19.99
C PRO A 229 -14.22 13.06 19.43
N VAL A 230 -15.35 12.36 19.51
CA VAL A 230 -16.67 12.98 19.32
C VAL A 230 -16.66 14.18 20.27
N SER A 231 -16.79 15.39 19.72
CA SER A 231 -16.80 16.61 20.52
C SER A 231 -17.89 16.47 21.59
N GLU A 232 -17.50 16.15 22.81
CA GLU A 232 -18.38 16.24 23.97
C GLU A 232 -18.78 17.71 24.06
N SER A 233 -20.05 17.98 23.77
CA SER A 233 -20.65 19.27 24.09
C SER A 233 -20.49 19.47 25.59
N ARG A 234 -19.59 20.38 25.98
CA ARG A 234 -19.49 20.86 27.36
C ARG A 234 -20.88 21.28 27.81
N ARG A 235 -21.49 20.50 28.70
CA ARG A 235 -22.58 20.99 29.55
C ARG A 235 -21.98 22.09 30.41
N GLY A 236 -22.65 23.24 30.41
CA GLY A 236 -22.31 24.35 31.27
C GLY A 236 -22.60 24.02 32.72
N ASP A 237 -21.78 24.60 33.59
CA ASP A 237 -22.19 25.12 34.89
C ASP A 237 -22.43 26.63 34.73
#